data_AF-G4WW23-F1
#
_entry.id   AF-G4WW23-F1
#
_cell.length_a   1.000
_cell.length_b   1.000
_cell.length_c   1.000
_cell.angle_alpha   90.00
_cell.angle_beta   90.00
_cell.angle_gamma   90.00
#
_symmetry.space_group_name_H-M   'P 1'
#
loop_
_entity.id
_entity.type
_entity.pdbx_description
1 polymer ?
#
loop_
_entity_poly.entity_id
_entity_poly.type
_entity_poly.pdbx_seq_one_letter_code
_entity_poly.pdbx_strand_id
1 'polypeptide(L)'
;MDLRAYYQELRQTMADIADEHVVVISNATSDGGKADVRTEVTRGIAARLVVERRARLATAEEAETYRSELREAKQRYEQEAAAARVQVTVISDAELRGLRERARLPKG
;
A
#
# COMPACT_ATOMS: atom_id res chain seq x y z
N MET A 1 19.90 20.36 -22.27
CA MET A 1 20.14 19.28 -21.30
C MET A 1 21.27 18.43 -21.84
N ASP A 2 22.36 18.28 -21.10
CA ASP A 2 23.42 17.33 -21.45
C ASP A 2 22.92 15.92 -21.07
N LEU A 3 22.53 15.14 -22.06
CA LEU A 3 22.01 13.78 -21.86
C LEU A 3 23.04 12.86 -21.22
N ARG A 4 24.32 13.03 -21.56
CA ARG A 4 25.38 12.19 -21.00
C ARG A 4 25.54 12.48 -19.51
N ALA A 5 25.61 13.75 -19.14
CA ALA A 5 25.68 14.16 -17.73
C ALA A 5 24.46 13.66 -16.94
N TYR A 6 23.26 13.82 -17.49
CA TYR A 6 22.02 13.35 -16.85
C TYR A 6 22.03 11.84 -16.58
N TYR A 7 22.36 11.01 -17.58
CA TYR A 7 22.39 9.56 -17.38
C TYR A 7 23.52 9.12 -16.45
N GLN A 8 24.59 9.90 -16.35
CA GLN A 8 25.67 9.64 -15.41
C GLN A 8 25.24 9.92 -13.97
N GLU A 9 24.58 11.05 -13.73
CA GLU A 9 23.97 11.40 -12.45
C GLU A 9 22.88 10.40 -12.05
N LEU A 10 21.99 10.05 -12.98
CA LEU A 10 20.92 9.06 -12.75
C LEU A 10 21.48 7.71 -12.29
N ARG A 11 22.54 7.20 -12.95
CA ARG A 11 23.18 5.94 -12.54
C ARG A 11 23.82 6.04 -11.17
N GLN A 12 24.45 7.17 -10.85
CA GLN A 12 25.05 7.39 -9.54
C GLN A 12 23.99 7.42 -8.44
N THR A 13 22.95 8.25 -8.60
CA THR A 13 21.83 8.33 -7.65
C THR A 13 21.14 6.98 -7.48
N MET A 14 20.97 6.21 -8.56
CA MET A 14 20.40 4.87 -8.48
C MET A 14 21.29 3.91 -7.69
N ALA A 15 22.62 4.01 -7.81
CA ALA A 15 23.56 3.19 -7.05
C ALA A 15 23.61 3.55 -5.56
N ASP A 16 23.38 4.82 -5.23
CA ASP A 16 23.36 5.30 -3.83
C ASP A 16 22.09 4.89 -3.07
N ILE A 17 21.03 4.49 -3.80
CA ILE A 17 19.80 3.96 -3.21
C ILE A 17 19.97 2.45 -2.96
N ALA A 18 20.03 2.08 -1.69
CA ALA A 18 20.26 0.69 -1.28
C ALA A 18 19.08 -0.23 -1.59
N ASP A 19 17.85 0.20 -1.26
CA ASP A 19 16.65 -0.63 -1.35
C ASP A 19 16.00 -0.57 -2.75
N GLU A 20 15.38 -1.66 -3.17
CA GLU A 20 14.66 -1.71 -4.44
C GLU A 20 13.37 -0.87 -4.42
N HIS A 21 12.74 -0.76 -3.24
CA HIS A 21 11.54 0.03 -3.03
C HIS A 21 11.75 1.07 -1.92
N VAL A 22 11.68 2.34 -2.31
CA VAL A 22 11.92 3.48 -1.42
C VAL A 22 10.77 4.46 -1.44
N VAL A 23 10.57 5.13 -0.31
CA VAL A 23 9.59 6.19 -0.18
C VAL A 23 10.22 7.50 -0.63
N VAL A 24 9.54 8.19 -1.54
CA VAL A 24 9.88 9.54 -1.97
C VAL A 24 8.83 10.53 -1.50
N ILE A 25 9.25 11.76 -1.27
CA ILE A 25 8.39 12.88 -0.88
C ILE A 25 8.44 13.91 -2.00
N SER A 26 7.28 14.18 -2.60
CA SER A 26 7.18 15.13 -3.71
C SER A 26 7.53 16.55 -3.28
N ASN A 27 8.23 17.25 -4.17
CA ASN A 27 8.47 18.67 -4.04
C ASN A 27 7.32 19.44 -4.71
N ALA A 28 7.09 20.68 -4.29
CA ALA A 28 6.25 21.60 -5.05
C ALA A 28 6.86 21.78 -6.45
N THR A 29 6.06 21.55 -7.48
CA THR A 29 6.49 21.74 -8.87
C THR A 29 5.57 22.73 -9.57
N SER A 30 6.14 23.54 -10.47
CA SER A 30 5.43 24.63 -11.15
C SER A 30 4.33 24.16 -12.10
N ASP A 31 4.34 22.89 -12.49
CA ASP A 31 3.34 22.20 -13.31
C ASP A 31 2.16 21.64 -12.49
N GLY A 32 2.09 21.97 -11.20
CA GLY A 32 0.95 21.64 -10.33
C GLY A 32 1.15 20.41 -9.45
N GLY A 33 2.36 19.88 -9.32
CA GLY A 33 2.63 18.80 -8.37
C GLY A 33 2.49 19.26 -6.93
N LYS A 34 1.69 18.52 -6.17
CA LYS A 34 1.45 18.76 -4.75
C LYS A 34 2.70 18.39 -3.95
N ALA A 35 3.17 19.30 -3.11
CA ALA A 35 4.26 19.03 -2.16
C ALA A 35 3.83 18.03 -1.08
N ASP A 36 4.82 17.36 -0.49
CA ASP A 36 4.69 16.54 0.71
C ASP A 36 3.83 15.27 0.54
N VAL A 37 3.66 14.81 -0.70
CA VAL A 37 3.02 13.51 -0.97
C VAL A 37 4.08 12.40 -0.86
N ARG A 38 3.88 11.51 0.12
CA ARG A 38 4.68 10.29 0.32
C ARG A 38 4.21 9.20 -0.61
N THR A 39 5.12 8.64 -1.41
CA THR A 39 4.82 7.54 -2.34
C THR A 39 5.96 6.53 -2.32
N GLU A 40 5.64 5.23 -2.26
CA GLU A 40 6.63 4.17 -2.44
C GLU A 40 6.79 3.83 -3.92
N VAL A 41 8.03 3.87 -4.42
CA VAL A 41 8.37 3.65 -5.83
C VAL A 41 9.60 2.77 -5.96
N THR A 42 9.85 2.24 -7.16
CA THR A 42 11.10 1.52 -7.43
C THR A 42 12.29 2.48 -7.44
N ARG A 43 13.46 1.93 -7.11
CA ARG A 43 14.73 2.64 -7.09
C ARG A 43 15.03 3.47 -8.35
N GLY A 44 14.76 2.91 -9.53
CA GLY A 44 14.97 3.63 -10.79
C GLY A 44 14.05 4.85 -10.95
N ILE A 45 12.80 4.75 -10.49
CA ILE A 45 11.86 5.87 -10.50
C ILE A 45 12.28 6.92 -9.47
N ALA A 46 12.67 6.49 -8.26
CA ALA A 46 13.15 7.40 -7.23
C ALA A 46 14.36 8.21 -7.70
N ALA A 47 15.37 7.54 -8.26
CA ALA A 47 16.56 8.21 -8.80
C ALA A 47 16.19 9.26 -9.84
N ARG A 48 15.30 8.92 -10.78
CA ARG A 48 14.81 9.88 -11.79
C ARG A 48 14.14 11.10 -11.16
N LEU A 49 13.24 10.89 -10.20
CA LEU A 49 12.53 11.98 -9.54
C LEU A 49 13.46 12.90 -8.74
N VAL A 50 14.51 12.34 -8.14
CA VAL A 50 15.52 13.11 -7.40
C VAL A 50 16.39 13.94 -8.35
N VAL A 51 16.91 13.35 -9.42
CA VAL A 51 17.73 14.08 -10.42
C VAL A 51 16.92 15.20 -11.09
N GLU A 52 15.64 14.95 -11.37
CA GLU A 52 14.73 15.96 -11.92
C GLU A 52 14.23 16.97 -10.86
N ARG A 53 14.65 16.83 -9.60
CA ARG A 53 14.26 17.68 -8.45
C ARG A 53 12.76 17.72 -8.18
N ARG A 54 12.03 16.70 -8.64
CA ARG A 54 10.57 16.56 -8.43
C ARG A 54 10.23 15.92 -7.09
N ALA A 55 11.17 15.22 -6.49
CA ALA A 55 11.02 14.63 -5.16
C ALA A 55 12.38 14.55 -4.44
N ARG A 56 12.31 14.31 -3.13
CA ARG A 56 13.45 13.88 -2.30
C ARG A 56 13.22 12.47 -1.78
N LEU A 57 14.30 11.77 -1.42
CA LEU A 57 14.18 10.55 -0.63
C LEU A 57 13.62 10.89 0.75
N ALA A 58 12.70 10.05 1.23
CA ALA A 58 12.27 10.10 2.61
C ALA A 58 13.42 9.64 3.53
N THR A 59 13.45 10.16 4.76
CA THR A 59 14.31 9.58 5.80
C THR A 59 13.81 8.18 6.17
N ALA A 60 14.64 7.40 6.87
CA ALA A 60 14.24 6.08 7.36
C ALA A 60 12.99 6.15 8.27
N GLU A 61 12.91 7.19 9.11
CA GLU A 61 11.77 7.42 10.00
C GLU A 61 10.50 7.79 9.22
N GLU A 62 10.61 8.69 8.23
CA GLU A 62 9.48 9.07 7.37
C GLU A 62 8.96 7.88 6.56
N ALA A 63 9.87 7.05 6.06
CA ALA A 63 9.55 5.84 5.31
C ALA A 63 8.85 4.79 6.19
N GLU A 64 9.35 4.54 7.40
CA GLU A 64 8.72 3.59 8.32
C GLU A 64 7.33 4.07 8.77
N THR A 65 7.20 5.36 9.06
CA THR A 65 5.91 5.97 9.40
C THR A 65 4.90 5.76 8.28
N TYR A 66 5.29 6.03 7.03
CA TYR A 66 4.43 5.80 5.87
C TYR A 66 4.01 4.33 5.71
N ARG A 67 4.97 3.41 5.85
CA ARG A 67 4.67 1.96 5.77
C ARG A 67 3.76 1.50 6.90
N SER A 68 3.91 2.05 8.11
CA SER A 68 3.01 1.74 9.24
C SER A 68 1.59 2.24 8.97
N GLU A 69 1.43 3.49 8.52
CA GLU A 69 0.14 4.07 8.15
C GLU A 69 -0.56 3.21 7.07
N LEU A 70 0.18 2.75 6.05
CA LEU A 70 -0.35 1.86 5.02
C LEU A 70 -0.77 0.50 5.56
N ARG A 71 0.03 -0.13 6.44
CA ARG A 71 -0.32 -1.41 7.07
C ARG A 71 -1.59 -1.29 7.91
N GLU A 72 -1.72 -0.24 8.70
CA GLU A 72 -2.92 0.03 9.51
C GLU A 72 -4.16 0.31 8.66
N ALA A 73 -4.01 1.09 7.58
CA ALA A 73 -5.10 1.36 6.64
C ALA A 73 -5.58 0.07 5.97
N LYS A 74 -4.65 -0.78 5.52
CA LYS A 74 -4.96 -2.09 4.94
C LYS A 74 -5.69 -2.99 5.94
N GLN A 75 -5.20 -3.10 7.17
CA GLN A 75 -5.84 -3.91 8.20
C GLN A 75 -7.27 -3.45 8.50
N ARG A 76 -7.50 -2.14 8.63
CA ARG A 76 -8.85 -1.58 8.83
C ARG A 76 -9.78 -1.94 7.67
N TYR A 77 -9.33 -1.75 6.44
CA TYR A 77 -10.11 -2.13 5.25
C TYR A 77 -10.42 -3.63 5.22
N GLU A 78 -9.45 -4.49 5.54
CA GLU A 78 -9.66 -5.95 5.57
C GLU A 78 -10.66 -6.36 6.65
N GLN A 79 -10.64 -5.73 7.83
CA GLN A 79 -11.60 -5.96 8.91
C GLN A 79 -13.02 -5.53 8.50
N GLU A 80 -13.16 -4.35 7.91
CA GLU A 80 -14.44 -3.85 7.40
C GLU A 80 -14.99 -4.74 6.29
N ALA A 81 -14.13 -5.17 5.34
CA ALA A 81 -14.51 -6.06 4.25
C ALA A 81 -14.86 -7.48 4.73
N ALA A 82 -14.27 -7.95 5.82
CA ALA A 82 -14.64 -9.21 6.47
C ALA A 82 -15.98 -9.09 7.21
N ALA A 83 -16.19 -8.00 7.95
CA ALA A 83 -17.46 -7.72 8.63
C ALA A 83 -18.63 -7.53 7.65
N ALA A 84 -18.37 -6.92 6.48
CA ALA A 84 -19.37 -6.76 5.42
C ALA A 84 -19.76 -8.09 4.75
N ARG A 85 -18.93 -9.13 4.84
CA ARG A 85 -19.22 -10.49 4.31
C ARG A 85 -20.12 -11.31 5.25
N VAL A 86 -21.22 -10.74 5.75
CA VAL A 86 -22.26 -11.52 6.42
C VAL A 86 -23.01 -12.33 5.36
N GLN A 87 -22.73 -13.63 5.27
CA GLN A 87 -23.56 -14.56 4.52
C GLN A 87 -24.83 -14.87 5.33
N VAL A 88 -25.91 -14.13 5.05
CA VAL A 88 -27.23 -14.45 5.59
C VAL A 88 -27.87 -15.53 4.73
N THR A 89 -28.06 -16.73 5.28
CA THR A 89 -28.90 -17.76 4.67
C THR A 89 -30.26 -17.74 5.37
N VAL A 90 -31.33 -17.47 4.62
CA VAL A 90 -32.70 -17.54 5.13
C VAL A 90 -33.18 -18.97 4.99
N ILE A 91 -33.57 -19.59 6.10
CA ILE A 91 -34.17 -20.92 6.15
C ILE A 91 -35.58 -20.79 6.71
N SER A 92 -36.49 -21.61 6.18
CA SER A 92 -37.87 -21.64 6.65
C SER A 92 -37.97 -22.27 8.05
N ASP A 93 -39.03 -21.93 8.79
CA ASP A 93 -39.29 -22.51 10.12
C ASP A 93 -39.37 -24.05 10.09
N ALA A 94 -39.86 -24.64 9.00
CA ALA A 94 -39.94 -26.07 8.83
C ALA A 94 -38.55 -26.72 8.70
N GLU A 95 -37.65 -26.12 7.92
CA GLU A 95 -36.26 -26.59 7.76
C GLU A 95 -35.47 -26.41 9.07
N LEU A 96 -35.71 -25.32 9.79
CA LEU A 96 -35.09 -25.09 11.10
C LEU A 96 -35.51 -26.15 12.13
N ARG A 97 -36.79 -26.52 12.16
CA ARG A 97 -37.28 -27.61 13.03
C ARG A 97 -36.65 -28.94 12.66
N GLY A 98 -36.60 -29.28 11.37
CA GLY A 98 -35.99 -30.53 10.90
C GLY A 98 -34.50 -30.65 11.22
N LEU A 99 -33.74 -29.56 11.16
CA LEU A 99 -32.32 -29.54 11.57
C LEU A 99 -32.15 -29.75 13.08
N ARG A 100 -33.00 -29.12 13.89
CA ARG A 100 -32.98 -29.27 15.36
C ARG A 100 -33.29 -30.70 15.80
N GLU A 101 -34.21 -31.36 15.13
CA GLU A 101 -34.54 -32.76 15.42
C GLU A 101 -33.39 -33.71 15.06
N ARG A 102 -32.73 -33.50 13.90
CA ARG A 102 -31.56 -34.29 13.50
C ARG A 102 -30.36 -34.09 14.42
N ALA A 103 -30.16 -32.88 14.94
CA ALA A 103 -29.07 -32.58 15.88
C ALA A 103 -29.30 -33.18 17.28
N ARG A 104 -30.54 -33.55 17.63
CA ARG A 104 -30.92 -34.10 18.94
C ARG A 104 -30.84 -35.63 19.02
N LEU A 105 -30.66 -36.31 17.88
CA LEU A 105 -30.47 -37.75 17.84
C LEU A 105 -29.01 -38.08 18.24
N PRO A 106 -28.78 -38.90 19.28
CA PRO A 106 -27.44 -39.38 19.58
C PRO A 106 -26.97 -40.26 18.41
N LYS A 107 -25.75 -40.04 17.94
CA LYS A 107 -25.10 -40.95 16.98
C LYS A 107 -24.97 -42.32 17.67
N GLY A 108 -25.82 -43.26 17.27
CA GLY A 108 -25.72 -44.67 17.64
C GLY A 108 -24.57 -45.35 16.94
#